data_AF-A0A9W7CRK6-F1
#
_entry.id   AF-A0A9W7CRK6-F1
#
_cell.length_a   1.000
_cell.length_b   1.000
_cell.length_c   1.000
_cell.angle_alpha   90.00
_cell.angle_beta   90.00
_cell.angle_gamma   90.00
#
_symmetry.space_group_name_H-M   'P 1'
#
loop_
_entity.id
_entity.type
_entity.pdbx_description
1 polymer ?
#
loop_
_entity_poly.entity_id
_entity_poly.type
_entity_poly.pdbx_seq_one_letter_code
_entity_poly.pdbx_strand_id
1 'polypeptide(L)'
;MAVRHVRREAKRQRVQCARKEAHGKGNNGNEVAQVVAEMSVEQQLLRRQQAAEVRQALDERRRQRAKNEEARVGVNLVQRGSTIMAETTENCDGTRVEAGDGLPTAMMLVNGTTRCVKIDSGARYSVAGTDWMTRGECKTMDAPVTYIEGIGGFLLDVLSVWTFDMVNAYRQAVTIDACIVDGCTDEFLVGVDFLERHKATMDFDRCELRYEDHNQFRSERQMRKIARRE
;
A
#
# COMPACT_ATOMS: atom_id res chain seq x y z
N MET A 1 -27.26 39.80 52.16
CA MET A 1 -26.14 38.85 52.11
C MET A 1 -26.46 37.53 51.36
N ALA A 2 -27.72 37.11 51.24
CA ALA A 2 -28.12 35.84 50.61
C ALA A 2 -27.76 35.69 49.10
N VAL A 3 -27.90 36.75 48.30
CA VAL A 3 -27.69 36.71 46.84
C VAL A 3 -26.24 36.38 46.45
N ARG A 4 -25.25 36.81 47.24
CA ARG A 4 -23.84 36.50 47.00
C ARG A 4 -23.51 35.03 47.25
N HIS A 5 -24.18 34.38 48.20
CA HIS A 5 -23.95 32.97 48.52
C HIS A 5 -24.47 32.06 47.39
N VAL A 6 -25.69 32.34 46.91
CA VAL A 6 -26.31 31.64 45.77
C VAL A 6 -25.47 31.73 44.50
N ARG A 7 -24.93 32.92 44.19
CA ARG A 7 -24.06 33.11 43.00
C ARG A 7 -22.74 32.34 43.11
N ARG A 8 -22.21 32.20 44.33
CA ARG A 8 -20.95 31.48 44.61
C ARG A 8 -21.15 29.97 44.52
N GLU A 9 -22.28 29.46 45.00
CA GLU A 9 -22.68 28.05 44.87
C GLU A 9 -22.95 27.67 43.41
N ALA A 10 -23.70 28.50 42.67
CA ALA A 10 -23.93 28.27 41.24
C ALA A 10 -22.63 28.22 40.43
N LYS A 11 -21.65 29.09 40.75
CA LYS A 11 -20.33 29.05 40.11
C LYS A 11 -19.55 27.77 40.47
N ARG A 12 -19.62 27.31 41.73
CA ARG A 12 -18.99 26.06 42.16
C ARG A 12 -19.60 24.84 41.48
N GLN A 13 -20.92 24.78 41.35
CA GLN A 13 -21.62 23.70 40.66
C GLN A 13 -21.25 23.63 39.18
N ARG A 14 -21.18 24.78 38.49
CA ARG A 14 -20.74 24.84 37.08
C ARG A 14 -19.33 24.32 36.87
N VAL A 15 -18.38 24.67 37.75
CA VAL A 15 -17.00 24.17 37.67
C VAL A 15 -16.93 22.66 37.93
N GLN A 16 -17.75 22.13 38.85
CA GLN A 16 -17.82 20.69 39.09
C GLN A 16 -18.43 19.93 37.90
N CYS A 17 -19.51 20.43 37.28
CA CYS A 17 -20.05 19.82 36.07
C CYS A 17 -19.03 19.81 34.93
N ALA A 18 -18.37 20.95 34.66
CA ALA A 18 -17.34 21.03 33.62
C ALA A 18 -16.16 20.08 33.88
N ARG A 19 -15.74 19.90 35.15
CA ARG A 19 -14.69 18.94 35.51
C ARG A 19 -15.13 17.49 35.32
N LYS A 20 -16.38 17.16 35.66
CA LYS A 20 -16.95 15.81 35.45
C LYS A 20 -17.09 15.49 33.96
N GLU A 21 -17.54 16.45 33.16
CA GLU A 21 -17.62 16.31 31.69
C GLU A 21 -16.23 16.15 31.05
N ALA A 22 -15.23 16.90 31.52
CA ALA A 22 -13.86 16.76 31.05
C ALA A 22 -13.23 15.40 31.43
N HIS A 23 -13.49 14.90 32.65
CA HIS A 23 -13.06 13.56 33.08
C HIS A 23 -13.76 12.46 32.28
N GLY A 24 -15.07 12.59 32.02
CA GLY A 24 -15.84 11.64 31.22
C GLY A 24 -15.34 11.55 29.78
N LYS A 25 -15.02 12.69 29.14
CA LYS A 25 -14.42 12.72 27.79
C LYS A 25 -13.02 12.10 27.74
N GLY A 26 -12.20 12.31 28.77
CA GLY A 26 -10.86 11.74 28.85
C GLY A 26 -10.86 10.21 28.98
N ASN A 27 -11.77 9.66 29.78
CA ASN A 27 -11.87 8.21 29.98
C ASN A 27 -12.40 7.49 28.72
N ASN A 28 -13.43 8.06 28.08
CA ASN A 28 -14.02 7.50 26.87
C ASN A 28 -13.04 7.56 25.68
N GLY A 29 -12.20 8.59 25.58
CA GLY A 29 -11.14 8.69 24.58
C GLY A 29 -10.04 7.64 24.77
N ASN A 30 -9.72 7.30 26.02
CA ASN A 30 -8.72 6.28 26.35
C ASN A 30 -9.23 4.86 26.05
N GLU A 31 -10.49 4.58 26.36
CA GLU A 31 -11.13 3.30 26.02
C GLU A 31 -11.20 3.09 24.50
N VAL A 32 -11.61 4.11 23.73
CA VAL A 32 -11.62 4.03 22.26
C VAL A 32 -10.21 3.86 21.71
N ALA A 33 -9.22 4.58 22.23
CA ALA A 33 -7.82 4.42 21.81
C ALA A 33 -7.28 3.02 22.10
N GLN A 34 -7.65 2.44 23.24
CA GLN A 34 -7.27 1.08 23.61
C GLN A 34 -7.88 0.05 22.66
N VAL A 35 -9.19 0.13 22.38
CA VAL A 35 -9.87 -0.78 21.44
C VAL A 35 -9.29 -0.66 20.03
N VAL A 36 -8.99 0.56 19.57
CA VAL A 36 -8.35 0.79 18.26
C VAL A 36 -6.94 0.18 18.23
N ALA A 37 -6.18 0.31 19.31
CA ALA A 37 -4.85 -0.29 19.41
C ALA A 37 -4.92 -1.82 19.37
N GLU A 38 -5.80 -2.45 20.16
CA GLU A 38 -5.99 -3.90 20.17
C GLU A 38 -6.43 -4.42 18.79
N MET A 39 -7.41 -3.78 18.15
CA MET A 39 -7.87 -4.11 16.80
C MET A 39 -6.74 -3.97 15.77
N SER A 40 -5.87 -2.95 15.91
CA SER A 40 -4.74 -2.77 15.01
C SER A 40 -3.69 -3.89 15.15
N VAL A 41 -3.52 -4.44 16.35
CA VAL A 41 -2.61 -5.57 16.61
C VAL A 41 -3.17 -6.86 16.00
N GLU A 42 -4.46 -7.12 16.16
CA GLU A 42 -5.12 -8.27 15.53
C GLU A 42 -5.00 -8.22 14.00
N GLN A 43 -5.27 -7.05 13.40
CA GLN A 43 -5.14 -6.87 11.96
C GLN A 43 -3.69 -7.10 11.48
N GLN A 44 -2.70 -6.64 12.25
CA GLN A 44 -1.29 -6.91 11.94
C GLN A 44 -0.95 -8.40 12.02
N LEU A 45 -1.52 -9.14 12.98
CA LEU A 45 -1.29 -10.56 13.13
C LEU A 45 -1.86 -11.35 11.94
N LEU A 46 -3.08 -11.01 11.50
CA LEU A 46 -3.70 -11.60 10.31
C LEU A 46 -2.85 -11.37 9.06
N ARG A 47 -2.38 -10.13 8.83
CA ARG A 47 -1.50 -9.82 7.70
C ARG A 47 -0.21 -10.62 7.73
N ARG A 48 0.38 -10.82 8.92
CA ARG A 48 1.58 -11.65 9.09
C ARG A 48 1.32 -13.12 8.77
N GLN A 49 0.18 -13.66 9.19
CA GLN A 49 -0.20 -15.04 8.86
C GLN A 49 -0.38 -15.22 7.36
N GLN A 50 -1.12 -14.32 6.70
CA GLN A 50 -1.30 -14.33 5.25
C GLN A 50 0.03 -14.22 4.50
N ALA A 51 0.92 -13.32 4.94
CA ALA A 51 2.24 -13.17 4.34
C ALA A 51 3.09 -14.45 4.46
N ALA A 52 2.99 -15.16 5.59
CA ALA A 52 3.70 -16.43 5.80
C ALA A 52 3.14 -17.55 4.90
N GLU A 53 1.82 -17.66 4.79
CA GLU A 53 1.14 -18.65 3.94
C GLU A 53 1.52 -18.46 2.46
N VAL A 54 1.47 -17.21 1.97
CA VAL A 54 1.84 -16.88 0.59
C VAL A 54 3.31 -17.21 0.30
N ARG A 55 4.23 -16.97 1.26
CA ARG A 55 5.65 -17.35 1.12
C ARG A 55 5.84 -18.86 1.05
N GLN A 56 5.12 -19.61 1.89
CA GLN A 56 5.17 -21.08 1.86
C GLN A 56 4.66 -21.63 0.53
N ALA A 57 3.56 -21.09 0.00
CA ALA A 57 3.03 -21.49 -1.31
C ALA A 57 4.02 -21.21 -2.46
N LEU A 58 4.78 -20.11 -2.40
CA LEU A 58 5.84 -19.83 -3.36
C LEU A 58 6.97 -20.87 -3.29
N ASP A 59 7.41 -21.24 -2.08
CA ASP A 59 8.46 -22.24 -1.89
C ASP A 59 8.02 -23.62 -2.41
N GLU A 60 6.77 -23.99 -2.20
CA GLU A 60 6.19 -25.22 -2.76
C GLU A 60 6.16 -25.18 -4.28
N ARG A 61 5.75 -24.04 -4.87
CA ARG A 61 5.77 -23.81 -6.32
C ARG A 61 7.17 -23.96 -6.90
N ARG A 62 8.19 -23.40 -6.24
CA ARG A 62 9.60 -23.53 -6.63
C ARG A 62 10.09 -24.98 -6.55
N ARG A 63 9.79 -25.69 -5.46
CA ARG A 63 10.13 -27.11 -5.32
C ARG A 63 9.47 -27.98 -6.39
N GLN A 64 8.22 -27.70 -6.74
CA GLN A 64 7.52 -28.43 -7.78
C GLN A 64 8.10 -28.14 -9.17
N ARG A 65 8.51 -26.90 -9.44
CA ARG A 65 9.20 -26.53 -10.69
C ARG A 65 10.56 -27.21 -10.80
N ALA A 66 11.38 -27.18 -9.75
CA ALA A 66 12.69 -27.82 -9.75
C ALA A 66 12.62 -29.32 -10.09
N LYS A 67 11.57 -30.01 -9.61
CA LYS A 67 11.29 -31.42 -9.99
C LYS A 67 10.86 -31.59 -11.45
N ASN A 68 10.28 -30.57 -12.06
CA ASN A 68 9.81 -30.58 -13.45
C ASN A 68 10.85 -29.99 -14.43
N GLU A 69 11.97 -29.44 -13.94
CA GLU A 69 12.94 -28.65 -14.73
C GLU A 69 14.07 -29.48 -15.34
N GLU A 70 14.08 -30.80 -15.15
CA GLU A 70 15.04 -31.75 -15.76
C GLU A 70 14.98 -31.84 -17.30
N ALA A 71 14.21 -30.97 -17.99
CA ALA A 71 14.04 -31.00 -19.45
C ALA A 71 14.05 -29.61 -20.14
N ARG A 72 14.82 -28.64 -19.65
CA ARG A 72 14.98 -27.34 -20.33
C ARG A 72 16.33 -27.20 -21.03
N VAL A 73 16.29 -27.10 -22.35
CA VAL A 73 17.44 -26.79 -23.21
C VAL A 73 17.79 -25.31 -23.05
N GLY A 74 18.98 -25.04 -22.52
CA GLY A 74 19.53 -23.69 -22.44
C GLY A 74 19.92 -23.17 -23.83
N VAL A 75 19.59 -21.90 -24.11
CA VAL A 75 20.15 -21.16 -25.24
C VAL A 75 21.10 -20.10 -24.72
N ASN A 76 22.33 -20.10 -25.24
CA ASN A 76 23.34 -19.12 -24.87
C ASN A 76 23.14 -17.82 -25.65
N LEU A 77 22.96 -16.71 -24.93
CA LEU A 77 23.02 -15.38 -25.52
C LEU A 77 24.49 -15.03 -25.76
N VAL A 78 24.95 -15.18 -27.01
CA VAL A 78 26.33 -14.84 -27.39
C VAL A 78 26.39 -13.38 -27.82
N GLN A 79 27.04 -12.55 -27.02
CA GLN A 79 27.41 -11.19 -27.43
C GLN A 79 28.66 -11.27 -28.33
N ARG A 80 28.47 -11.19 -29.65
CA ARG A 80 29.59 -10.95 -30.58
C ARG A 80 29.84 -9.46 -30.66
N GLY A 81 30.63 -8.93 -29.72
CA GLY A 81 31.07 -7.54 -29.74
C GLY A 81 32.46 -7.40 -30.36
N SER A 82 32.61 -6.52 -31.35
CA SER A 82 33.89 -5.86 -31.57
C SER A 82 34.10 -4.87 -30.41
N THR A 83 35.18 -5.14 -29.67
CA THR A 83 35.76 -4.41 -28.54
C THR A 83 35.49 -2.91 -28.51
N ILE A 84 34.94 -2.43 -27.39
CA ILE A 84 35.48 -1.24 -26.70
C ILE A 84 35.58 -1.59 -25.22
N MET A 85 36.82 -1.59 -24.73
CA MET A 85 37.18 -1.90 -23.35
C MET A 85 36.72 -0.74 -22.45
N ALA A 86 36.02 -1.06 -21.37
CA ALA A 86 36.02 -0.24 -20.16
C ALA A 86 36.27 -1.20 -19.00
N GLU A 87 37.40 -0.99 -18.35
CA GLU A 87 37.95 -1.84 -17.29
C GLU A 87 37.01 -1.88 -16.08
N THR A 88 36.71 -3.10 -15.65
CA THR A 88 36.05 -3.43 -14.39
C THR A 88 37.08 -3.38 -13.26
N THR A 89 36.80 -2.60 -12.22
CA THR A 89 37.29 -2.89 -10.88
C THR A 89 36.14 -3.44 -10.05
N GLU A 90 36.29 -4.72 -9.72
CA GLU A 90 35.49 -5.47 -8.76
C GLU A 90 35.58 -4.83 -7.37
N ASN A 91 34.42 -4.62 -6.76
CA ASN A 91 34.20 -4.71 -5.31
C ASN A 91 32.70 -4.89 -5.11
N CYS A 92 32.27 -6.14 -5.02
CA CYS A 92 30.89 -6.51 -4.69
C CYS A 92 30.69 -6.35 -3.19
N ASP A 93 30.55 -5.11 -2.73
CA ASP A 93 29.79 -4.82 -1.53
C ASP A 93 28.38 -4.43 -1.98
N GLY A 94 27.37 -5.16 -1.49
CA GLY A 94 25.97 -5.09 -1.91
C GLY A 94 25.29 -3.80 -1.51
N THR A 95 25.86 -2.66 -1.88
CA THR A 95 25.18 -1.38 -1.86
C THR A 95 24.21 -1.39 -3.05
N ARG A 96 22.95 -1.65 -2.74
CA ARG A 96 21.81 -1.36 -3.62
C ARG A 96 21.95 0.09 -4.07
N VAL A 97 22.52 0.27 -5.27
CA VAL A 97 22.54 1.56 -5.95
C VAL A 97 21.11 1.77 -6.41
N GLU A 98 20.33 2.46 -5.58
CA GLU A 98 19.06 3.01 -6.03
C GLU A 98 19.40 4.01 -7.12
N ALA A 99 19.25 3.59 -8.38
CA ALA A 99 19.16 4.54 -9.47
C ALA A 99 18.05 5.52 -9.09
N GLY A 100 18.34 6.82 -9.10
CA GLY A 100 17.29 7.82 -9.17
C GLY A 100 16.56 7.57 -10.49
N ASP A 101 15.56 6.71 -10.44
CA ASP A 101 14.85 6.14 -11.59
C ASP A 101 14.06 7.20 -12.39
N GLY A 102 13.99 8.42 -11.86
CA GLY A 102 13.34 9.56 -12.51
C GLY A 102 11.83 9.41 -12.57
N LEU A 103 11.26 8.40 -11.92
CA LEU A 103 9.83 8.14 -11.95
C LEU A 103 9.08 9.17 -11.10
N PRO A 104 7.95 9.72 -11.61
CA PRO A 104 7.08 10.58 -10.81
C PRO A 104 6.68 9.86 -9.52
N THR A 105 6.97 10.46 -8.38
CA THR A 105 6.76 9.83 -7.07
C THR A 105 5.75 10.62 -6.26
N ALA A 106 4.68 9.94 -5.85
CA ALA A 106 3.65 10.48 -4.97
C ALA A 106 3.92 10.07 -3.52
N MET A 107 3.63 10.99 -2.58
CA MET A 107 3.64 10.69 -1.15
C MET A 107 2.26 10.24 -0.70
N MET A 108 2.18 9.06 -0.11
CA MET A 108 0.96 8.41 0.32
C MET A 108 1.04 8.06 1.81
N LEU A 109 0.01 8.41 2.58
CA LEU A 109 -0.13 8.03 3.98
C LEU A 109 -0.77 6.63 4.07
N VAL A 110 -0.04 5.68 4.64
CA VAL A 110 -0.44 4.27 4.78
C VAL A 110 -0.21 3.83 6.21
N ASN A 111 -1.27 3.39 6.90
CA ASN A 111 -1.22 3.02 8.32
C ASN A 111 -0.50 4.06 9.20
N GLY A 112 -0.79 5.35 8.98
CA GLY A 112 -0.20 6.47 9.73
C GLY A 112 1.24 6.83 9.36
N THR A 113 1.86 6.16 8.38
CA THR A 113 3.22 6.48 7.92
C THR A 113 3.19 6.93 6.46
N THR A 114 3.88 8.02 6.14
CA THR A 114 4.04 8.46 4.75
C THR A 114 5.04 7.58 4.01
N ARG A 115 4.69 7.16 2.79
CA ARG A 115 5.48 6.28 1.92
C ARG A 115 5.49 6.83 0.50
N CYS A 116 6.59 6.57 -0.19
CA CYS A 116 6.75 6.90 -1.60
C CYS A 116 6.05 5.83 -2.45
N VAL A 117 5.27 6.27 -3.42
CA VAL A 117 4.63 5.43 -4.44
C VAL A 117 5.00 6.00 -5.79
N LYS A 118 5.68 5.20 -6.61
CA LYS A 118 6.19 5.61 -7.93
C LYS A 118 5.13 5.34 -8.99
N ILE A 119 4.99 6.24 -9.96
CA ILE A 119 4.07 6.08 -11.09
C ILE A 119 4.89 5.60 -12.30
N ASP A 120 4.60 4.41 -12.80
CA ASP A 120 5.35 3.78 -13.88
C ASP A 120 4.41 3.37 -15.03
N SER A 121 4.38 4.19 -16.08
CA SER A 121 3.66 3.88 -17.31
C SER A 121 4.27 2.73 -18.12
N GLY A 122 5.50 2.31 -17.81
CA GLY A 122 6.16 1.14 -18.39
C GLY A 122 5.72 -0.18 -17.75
N ALA A 123 5.22 -0.13 -16.51
CA ALA A 123 4.70 -1.30 -15.82
C ALA A 123 3.26 -1.59 -16.23
N ARG A 124 2.99 -2.79 -16.77
CA ARG A 124 1.62 -3.19 -17.13
C ARG A 124 0.70 -3.31 -15.92
N TYR A 125 1.23 -3.82 -14.81
CA TYR A 125 0.51 -4.03 -13.56
C TYR A 125 1.14 -3.19 -12.46
N SER A 126 0.32 -2.76 -11.51
CA SER A 126 0.81 -2.19 -10.27
C SER A 126 1.52 -3.28 -9.48
N VAL A 127 2.71 -2.99 -8.98
CA VAL A 127 3.57 -3.95 -8.26
C VAL A 127 4.06 -3.38 -6.95
N ALA A 128 4.24 -4.23 -5.95
CA ALA A 128 4.79 -3.85 -4.68
C ALA A 128 5.76 -4.92 -4.17
N GLY A 129 6.79 -4.48 -3.44
CA GLY A 129 7.72 -5.37 -2.79
C GLY A 129 7.11 -6.08 -1.57
N THR A 130 7.80 -7.10 -1.08
CA THR A 130 7.29 -7.97 -0.02
C THR A 130 7.08 -7.29 1.34
N ASP A 131 7.73 -6.15 1.61
CA ASP A 131 7.53 -5.41 2.88
C ASP A 131 6.12 -4.78 2.97
N TRP A 132 5.50 -4.55 1.82
CA TRP A 132 4.14 -4.02 1.73
C TRP A 132 3.08 -5.01 2.19
N MET A 133 3.37 -6.31 2.29
CA MET A 133 2.43 -7.29 2.85
C MET A 133 1.99 -6.96 4.28
N THR A 134 2.78 -6.19 5.04
CA THR A 134 2.37 -5.74 6.38
C THR A 134 1.32 -4.62 6.36
N ARG A 135 1.02 -4.08 5.17
CA ARG A 135 0.29 -2.82 4.97
C ARG A 135 -1.00 -2.97 4.19
N GLY A 136 -1.09 -3.98 3.34
CA GLY A 136 -2.28 -4.27 2.54
C GLY A 136 -3.06 -5.47 3.05
N GLU A 137 -4.06 -5.85 2.28
CA GLU A 137 -4.89 -7.03 2.50
C GLU A 137 -4.72 -7.99 1.32
N CYS A 138 -4.44 -9.26 1.60
CA CYS A 138 -4.28 -10.26 0.56
C CYS A 138 -5.64 -10.55 -0.10
N LYS A 139 -5.69 -10.52 -1.43
CA LYS A 139 -6.88 -10.97 -2.17
C LYS A 139 -6.83 -12.48 -2.32
N THR A 140 -8.00 -13.12 -2.20
CA THR A 140 -8.16 -14.57 -2.37
C THR A 140 -8.04 -15.02 -3.84
N MET A 141 -8.04 -14.08 -4.79
CA MET A 141 -7.92 -14.40 -6.21
C MET A 141 -6.47 -14.70 -6.61
N ASP A 142 -6.31 -15.58 -7.59
CA ASP A 142 -5.02 -15.82 -8.21
C ASP A 142 -4.48 -14.56 -8.88
N ALA A 143 -3.15 -14.40 -8.83
CA ALA A 143 -2.48 -13.33 -9.55
C ALA A 143 -2.69 -13.47 -11.06
N PRO A 144 -2.86 -12.35 -11.79
CA PRO A 144 -3.11 -12.38 -13.22
C PRO A 144 -1.95 -12.99 -14.02
N VAL A 145 -0.74 -12.95 -13.46
CA VAL A 145 0.48 -13.52 -14.03
C VAL A 145 1.29 -14.21 -12.95
N THR A 146 2.09 -15.21 -13.35
CA THR A 146 2.98 -15.96 -12.43
C THR A 146 4.34 -15.31 -12.23
N TYR A 147 4.78 -14.50 -13.20
CA TYR A 147 6.02 -13.74 -13.17
C TYR A 147 5.85 -12.37 -13.82
N ILE A 148 6.72 -11.44 -13.44
CA ILE A 148 6.84 -10.11 -14.05
C ILE A 148 8.27 -9.94 -14.53
N GLU A 149 8.43 -9.46 -15.76
CA GLU A 149 9.72 -9.10 -16.31
C GLU A 149 10.12 -7.71 -15.79
N GLY A 150 11.23 -7.63 -15.07
CA GLY A 150 11.82 -6.39 -14.61
C GLY A 150 12.72 -5.74 -15.66
N ILE A 151 13.21 -4.54 -15.34
CA ILE A 151 14.20 -3.85 -16.15
C ILE A 151 15.47 -4.72 -16.26
N GLY A 152 15.92 -4.99 -17.48
CA GLY A 152 17.04 -5.90 -17.75
C GLY A 152 16.65 -7.34 -18.10
N GLY A 153 15.34 -7.64 -18.20
CA GLY A 153 14.84 -8.93 -18.67
C GLY A 153 14.79 -10.03 -17.60
N PHE A 154 14.97 -9.67 -16.32
CA PHE A 154 14.88 -10.61 -15.22
C PHE A 154 13.42 -10.95 -14.89
N LEU A 155 13.13 -12.23 -14.71
CA LEU A 155 11.79 -12.68 -14.29
C LEU A 155 11.71 -12.72 -12.76
N LEU A 156 10.79 -11.94 -12.20
CA LEU A 156 10.45 -11.91 -10.79
C LEU A 156 9.20 -12.73 -10.53
N ASP A 157 9.22 -13.59 -9.53
CA ASP A 157 8.05 -14.39 -9.13
C ASP A 157 6.96 -13.48 -8.54
N VAL A 158 5.72 -13.62 -9.03
CA VAL A 158 4.57 -13.01 -8.38
C VAL A 158 4.04 -13.95 -7.30
N LEU A 159 3.84 -13.40 -6.10
CA LEU A 159 3.35 -14.11 -4.93
C LEU A 159 1.82 -14.13 -4.89
N SER A 160 1.18 -12.95 -4.92
CA SER A 160 -0.27 -12.78 -4.83
C SER A 160 -0.65 -11.32 -5.13
N VAL A 161 -1.96 -11.03 -5.24
CA VAL A 161 -2.49 -9.67 -5.38
C VAL A 161 -2.94 -9.16 -4.02
N TRP A 162 -2.55 -7.93 -3.70
CA TRP A 162 -2.89 -7.27 -2.44
C TRP A 162 -3.60 -5.95 -2.72
N THR A 163 -4.56 -5.60 -1.87
CA THR A 163 -5.28 -4.32 -1.92
C THR A 163 -4.72 -3.39 -0.84
N PHE A 164 -4.51 -2.13 -1.20
CA PHE A 164 -3.90 -1.10 -0.35
C PHE A 164 -4.78 0.12 -0.29
N ASP A 165 -5.24 0.46 0.92
CA ASP A 165 -5.90 1.72 1.19
C ASP A 165 -4.88 2.76 1.67
N MET A 166 -4.86 3.89 0.96
CA MET A 166 -3.88 4.94 1.14
C MET A 166 -4.55 6.31 1.11
N VAL A 167 -3.89 7.32 1.66
CA VAL A 167 -4.36 8.70 1.61
C VAL A 167 -3.32 9.58 0.94
N ASN A 168 -3.71 10.28 -0.13
CA ASN A 168 -2.80 11.15 -0.85
C ASN A 168 -2.55 12.49 -0.13
N ALA A 169 -1.65 13.32 -0.66
CA ALA A 169 -1.33 14.64 -0.11
C ALA A 169 -2.55 15.59 -0.01
N TYR A 170 -3.57 15.37 -0.84
CA TYR A 170 -4.84 16.14 -0.83
C TYR A 170 -5.88 15.56 0.13
N ARG A 171 -5.50 14.61 0.99
CA ARG A 171 -6.36 13.91 1.95
C ARG A 171 -7.50 13.09 1.31
N GLN A 172 -7.30 12.66 0.07
CA GLN A 172 -8.24 11.79 -0.63
C GLN A 172 -7.83 10.34 -0.42
N ALA A 173 -8.82 9.47 -0.19
CA ALA A 173 -8.60 8.03 -0.10
C ALA A 173 -8.36 7.45 -1.50
N VAL A 174 -7.35 6.59 -1.61
CA VAL A 174 -6.96 5.91 -2.84
C VAL A 174 -6.80 4.44 -2.52
N THR A 175 -7.50 3.58 -3.26
CA THR A 175 -7.40 2.12 -3.14
C THR A 175 -6.71 1.57 -4.38
N ILE A 176 -5.61 0.84 -4.20
CA ILE A 176 -4.83 0.26 -5.30
C ILE A 176 -4.69 -1.25 -5.07
N ASP A 177 -4.98 -2.03 -6.11
CA ASP A 177 -4.63 -3.45 -6.17
C ASP A 177 -3.24 -3.57 -6.81
N ALA A 178 -2.31 -4.27 -6.16
CA ALA A 178 -0.95 -4.48 -6.68
C ALA A 178 -0.48 -5.93 -6.51
N CYS A 179 0.32 -6.40 -7.46
CA CYS A 179 0.98 -7.70 -7.39
C CYS A 179 2.19 -7.63 -6.46
N ILE A 180 2.26 -8.50 -5.46
CA ILE A 180 3.48 -8.64 -4.66
C ILE A 180 4.49 -9.49 -5.41
N VAL A 181 5.70 -8.94 -5.59
CA VAL A 181 6.80 -9.59 -6.30
C VAL A 181 7.93 -9.98 -5.35
N ASP A 182 8.50 -11.16 -5.55
CA ASP A 182 9.72 -11.58 -4.87
C ASP A 182 10.92 -10.84 -5.46
N GLY A 183 11.93 -10.54 -4.63
CA GLY A 183 13.13 -9.80 -5.06
C GLY A 183 13.01 -8.28 -4.99
N CYS A 184 11.83 -7.74 -4.66
CA CYS A 184 11.65 -6.34 -4.27
C CYS A 184 11.19 -6.25 -2.81
N THR A 185 11.68 -5.25 -2.07
CA THR A 185 11.37 -5.10 -0.64
C THR A 185 10.33 -4.00 -0.40
N ASP A 186 10.73 -2.74 -0.57
CA ASP A 186 10.00 -1.57 -0.07
C ASP A 186 9.41 -0.70 -1.18
N GLU A 187 9.65 -1.04 -2.43
CA GLU A 187 9.16 -0.30 -3.59
C GLU A 187 7.68 -0.56 -3.86
N PHE A 188 7.01 0.46 -4.39
CA PHE A 188 5.64 0.39 -4.89
C PHE A 188 5.56 1.15 -6.20
N LEU A 189 5.14 0.47 -7.27
CA LEU A 189 4.92 1.03 -8.59
C LEU A 189 3.43 0.96 -8.93
N VAL A 190 2.86 2.09 -9.33
CA VAL A 190 1.53 2.17 -9.91
C VAL A 190 1.68 1.99 -11.41
N GLY A 191 1.14 0.89 -11.91
CA GLY A 191 1.20 0.51 -13.32
C GLY A 191 0.01 1.02 -14.11
N VAL A 192 0.02 0.66 -15.40
CA VAL A 192 -1.00 1.00 -16.39
C VAL A 192 -2.38 0.47 -15.99
N ASP A 193 -2.48 -0.68 -15.32
CA ASP A 193 -3.73 -1.24 -14.82
C ASP A 193 -4.55 -0.26 -13.96
N PHE A 194 -3.89 0.48 -13.08
CA PHE A 194 -4.54 1.52 -12.27
C PHE A 194 -4.78 2.79 -13.08
N LEU A 195 -3.77 3.22 -13.84
CA LEU A 195 -3.81 4.47 -14.60
C LEU A 195 -4.91 4.44 -15.67
N GLU A 196 -5.00 3.38 -16.45
CA GLU A 196 -6.00 3.21 -17.50
C GLU A 196 -7.41 3.09 -16.90
N ARG A 197 -7.56 2.30 -15.83
CA ARG A 197 -8.84 2.09 -15.15
C ARG A 197 -9.46 3.40 -14.66
N HIS A 198 -8.65 4.31 -14.15
CA HIS A 198 -9.11 5.61 -13.65
C HIS A 198 -8.94 6.76 -14.64
N LYS A 199 -8.55 6.45 -15.90
CA LYS A 199 -8.27 7.43 -16.96
C LYS A 199 -7.31 8.52 -16.47
N ALA A 200 -6.27 8.09 -15.77
CA ALA A 200 -5.34 8.99 -15.13
C ALA A 200 -4.56 9.80 -16.17
N THR A 201 -4.36 11.08 -15.87
CA THR A 201 -3.59 12.03 -16.70
C THR A 201 -2.50 12.65 -15.85
N MET A 202 -1.29 12.68 -16.38
CA MET A 202 -0.14 13.31 -15.73
C MET A 202 -0.02 14.76 -16.20
N ASP A 203 -0.02 15.69 -15.27
CA ASP A 203 0.32 17.09 -15.49
C ASP A 203 1.75 17.31 -14.98
N PHE A 204 2.71 17.37 -15.90
CA PHE A 204 4.13 17.53 -15.57
C PHE A 204 4.47 18.94 -15.09
N ASP A 205 3.70 19.97 -15.49
CA ASP A 205 3.93 21.34 -15.05
C ASP A 205 3.54 21.52 -13.58
N ARG A 206 2.51 20.78 -13.15
CA ARG A 206 2.02 20.79 -11.76
C ARG A 206 2.57 19.65 -10.92
N CYS A 207 3.24 18.68 -11.52
CA CYS A 207 3.61 17.40 -10.90
C CYS A 207 2.40 16.67 -10.28
N GLU A 208 1.27 16.67 -10.99
CA GLU A 208 0.00 16.12 -10.50
C GLU A 208 -0.47 14.94 -11.36
N LEU A 209 -0.84 13.82 -10.71
CA LEU A 209 -1.58 12.74 -11.35
C LEU A 209 -3.08 12.90 -11.04
N ARG A 210 -3.88 13.14 -12.08
CA ARG A 210 -5.33 13.39 -11.96
C ARG A 210 -6.10 12.21 -12.51
N TYR A 211 -7.10 11.73 -11.79
CA TYR A 211 -7.94 10.62 -12.22
C TYR A 211 -9.39 10.79 -11.78
N GLU A 212 -10.34 10.17 -12.49
CA GLU A 212 -11.76 10.24 -12.16
C GLU A 212 -12.16 9.08 -11.23
N ASP A 213 -12.75 9.40 -10.08
CA ASP A 213 -13.31 8.38 -9.18
C ASP A 213 -14.77 8.10 -9.57
N HIS A 214 -14.99 7.00 -10.29
CA HIS A 214 -16.33 6.55 -10.64
C HIS A 214 -17.08 5.84 -9.49
N ASN A 215 -16.41 5.55 -8.36
CA ASN A 215 -16.99 4.80 -7.25
C ASN A 215 -17.90 5.65 -6.35
N GLN A 216 -17.76 6.98 -6.37
CA GLN A 216 -18.60 7.91 -5.61
C GLN A 216 -20.08 7.89 -6.07
N PHE A 217 -20.35 7.54 -7.33
CA PHE A 217 -21.71 7.51 -7.89
C PHE A 217 -22.53 6.26 -7.52
N ARG A 218 -21.89 5.15 -7.11
CA ARG A 218 -22.60 3.92 -6.72
C ARG A 218 -23.14 4.00 -5.29
N SER A 219 -22.34 4.53 -4.35
CA SER A 219 -22.75 4.68 -2.95
C SER A 219 -23.88 5.70 -2.79
N GLU A 220 -23.85 6.84 -3.50
CA GLU A 220 -24.93 7.83 -3.44
C GLU A 220 -26.26 7.34 -4.05
N ARG A 221 -26.20 6.57 -5.15
CA ARG A 221 -27.42 5.98 -5.74
C ARG A 221 -28.00 4.86 -4.88
N GLN A 222 -27.17 4.08 -4.18
CA GLN A 222 -27.64 3.10 -3.20
C GLN A 222 -28.25 3.78 -1.97
N MET A 223 -27.62 4.82 -1.43
CA MET A 223 -28.15 5.61 -0.31
C MET A 223 -29.48 6.30 -0.66
N ARG A 224 -29.61 6.89 -1.87
CA ARG A 224 -30.86 7.52 -2.34
C ARG A 224 -31.98 6.51 -2.62
N LYS A 225 -31.67 5.24 -2.90
CA LYS A 225 -32.68 4.17 -3.06
C LYS A 225 -33.17 3.62 -1.72
N ILE A 226 -32.33 3.65 -0.68
CA ILE A 226 -32.71 3.25 0.69
C ILE A 226 -33.55 4.36 1.35
N ALA A 227 -33.16 5.62 1.21
CA ALA A 227 -33.90 6.77 1.77
C ALA A 227 -35.24 7.10 1.07
N ARG A 228 -35.62 6.38 0.00
CA ARG A 228 -36.93 6.49 -0.67
C ARG A 228 -37.86 5.30 -0.38
N ARG A 229 -37.43 4.37 0.47
CA ARG A 229 -38.21 3.20 0.91
C ARG A 229 -38.65 3.29 2.38
N GLU A 230 -38.34 4.39 3.06
CA GLU A 230 -38.92 4.81 4.34
C GLU A 230 -39.89 5.98 4.10
#